data_AF-A0A1V5U6F7-F1
#
_entry.id   AF-A0A1V5U6F7-F1
#
_cell.length_a   1.000
_cell.length_b   1.000
_cell.length_c   1.000
_cell.angle_alpha   90.00
_cell.angle_beta   90.00
_cell.angle_gamma   90.00
#
_symmetry.space_group_name_H-M   'P 1'
#
loop_
_entity.id
_entity.type
_entity.pdbx_description
1 polymer ?
#
loop_
_entity_poly.entity_id
_entity_poly.type
_entity_poly.pdbx_seq_one_letter_code
_entity_poly.pdbx_strand_id
1 'polypeptide(L)'
;MIKKIFIAIVLIAMLFTSASAVMAQTPQSITLKPGFTFVSFTNALSITPAQFKALNSAIEDVYLYSAVAGSFLSISEGTLTSLAAGKGYIVKSSASSNFAISVPGNVISSIGNITLKTGFNLVGFSKVPASMTFKQLMEAYSMIKGI
;
A
#
# COMPACT_ATOMS: atom_id res chain seq x y z
N MET A 1 -19.63 -51.54 -8.75
CA MET A 1 -18.89 -50.54 -9.55
C MET A 1 -19.34 -49.11 -9.28
N ILE A 2 -20.65 -48.85 -9.12
CA ILE A 2 -21.23 -47.54 -8.76
C ILE A 2 -20.59 -46.86 -7.53
N LYS A 3 -20.29 -47.61 -6.46
CA LYS A 3 -19.67 -47.07 -5.24
C LYS A 3 -18.27 -46.48 -5.47
N LYS A 4 -17.49 -47.06 -6.40
CA LYS A 4 -16.14 -46.59 -6.75
C LYS A 4 -16.19 -45.34 -7.64
N ILE A 5 -17.17 -45.26 -8.53
CA ILE A 5 -17.44 -44.10 -9.38
C ILE A 5 -17.89 -42.90 -8.55
N PHE A 6 -18.77 -43.13 -7.56
CA PHE A 6 -19.24 -42.07 -6.67
C PHE A 6 -18.10 -41.46 -5.84
N ILE A 7 -17.19 -42.29 -5.32
CA ILE A 7 -16.01 -41.83 -4.58
C ILE A 7 -15.08 -41.00 -5.49
N ALA A 8 -14.87 -41.43 -6.73
CA ALA A 8 -14.03 -40.70 -7.68
C ALA A 8 -14.60 -39.30 -8.02
N ILE A 9 -15.93 -39.18 -8.16
CA ILE A 9 -16.60 -37.90 -8.44
C ILE A 9 -16.48 -36.96 -7.24
N VAL A 10 -16.64 -37.47 -6.01
CA VAL A 10 -16.48 -36.66 -4.78
C VAL A 10 -15.03 -36.19 -4.62
N LEU A 11 -14.05 -37.04 -4.95
CA LEU A 11 -12.62 -36.70 -4.86
C LEU A 11 -12.23 -35.62 -5.88
N ILE A 12 -12.78 -35.71 -7.10
CA ILE A 12 -12.62 -34.69 -8.15
C ILE A 12 -13.30 -33.38 -7.74
N ALA A 13 -14.50 -33.43 -7.17
CA ALA A 13 -15.19 -32.24 -6.68
C ALA A 13 -14.43 -31.54 -5.54
N MET A 14 -13.78 -32.30 -4.65
CA MET A 14 -12.91 -31.75 -3.59
C MET A 14 -11.61 -31.14 -4.12
N LEU A 15 -11.08 -31.62 -5.26
CA LEU A 15 -9.93 -31.00 -5.90
C LEU A 15 -10.25 -29.61 -6.46
N PHE A 16 -11.51 -29.38 -6.89
CA PHE A 16 -11.96 -28.08 -7.41
C PHE A 16 -12.39 -27.06 -6.33
N THR A 17 -12.58 -27.47 -5.07
CA THR A 17 -12.94 -26.53 -3.98
C THR A 17 -11.75 -25.83 -3.32
N SER A 18 -10.52 -26.14 -3.75
CA SER A 18 -9.30 -25.42 -3.31
C SER A 18 -9.02 -24.15 -4.14
N ALA A 19 -9.92 -23.77 -5.05
CA ALA A 19 -9.95 -22.43 -5.61
C ALA A 19 -10.30 -21.45 -4.49
N SER A 20 -9.25 -20.99 -3.80
CA SER A 20 -9.27 -19.87 -2.88
C SER A 20 -10.22 -18.81 -3.42
N ALA A 21 -11.18 -18.41 -2.59
CA ALA A 21 -12.02 -17.26 -2.86
C ALA A 21 -11.08 -16.07 -3.10
N VAL A 22 -10.82 -15.76 -4.37
CA VAL A 22 -10.12 -14.55 -4.77
C VAL A 22 -11.07 -13.43 -4.43
N MET A 23 -10.93 -12.92 -3.22
CA MET A 23 -11.53 -11.66 -2.80
C MET A 23 -11.23 -10.66 -3.91
N ALA A 24 -12.27 -10.00 -4.44
CA ALA A 24 -12.12 -9.04 -5.53
C ALA A 24 -11.19 -7.89 -5.08
N GLN A 25 -9.90 -8.01 -5.41
CA GLN A 25 -8.93 -6.95 -5.19
C GLN A 25 -9.21 -5.83 -6.19
N THR A 26 -9.16 -4.59 -5.73
CA THR A 26 -9.26 -3.42 -6.61
C THR A 26 -7.86 -2.83 -6.72
N PRO A 27 -6.99 -3.32 -7.61
CA PRO A 27 -5.59 -2.93 -7.62
C PRO A 27 -5.41 -1.42 -7.81
N GLN A 28 -4.41 -0.86 -7.13
CA GLN A 28 -4.03 0.54 -7.29
C GLN A 28 -3.01 0.64 -8.43
N SER A 29 -3.33 1.42 -9.47
CA SER A 29 -2.38 1.76 -10.52
C SER A 29 -1.47 2.91 -10.07
N ILE A 30 -0.16 2.74 -10.19
CA ILE A 30 0.85 3.75 -9.84
C ILE A 30 1.80 3.94 -11.01
N THR A 31 1.94 5.17 -11.50
CA THR A 31 2.97 5.51 -12.49
C THR A 31 4.27 5.87 -11.81
N LEU A 32 5.32 5.10 -12.11
CA LEU A 32 6.69 5.36 -11.67
C LEU A 32 7.45 6.08 -12.78
N LYS A 33 8.25 7.07 -12.37
CA LYS A 33 9.17 7.80 -13.25
C LYS A 33 10.59 7.26 -13.07
N PRO A 34 11.50 7.49 -14.05
CA PRO A 34 12.93 7.27 -13.86
C PRO A 34 13.45 7.95 -12.58
N GLY A 35 14.29 7.26 -11.82
CA GLY A 35 14.81 7.78 -10.55
C GLY A 35 13.82 7.60 -9.40
N PHE A 36 13.52 8.67 -8.65
CA PHE A 36 12.75 8.58 -7.40
C PHE A 36 11.31 9.09 -7.58
N THR A 37 10.34 8.26 -7.20
CA THR A 37 8.92 8.62 -7.19
C THR A 37 8.35 8.50 -5.78
N PHE A 38 7.71 9.56 -5.29
CA PHE A 38 6.96 9.52 -4.04
C PHE A 38 5.60 8.87 -4.26
N VAL A 39 5.28 7.84 -3.46
CA VAL A 39 4.05 7.08 -3.58
C VAL A 39 3.41 6.89 -2.21
N SER A 40 2.09 6.78 -2.17
CA SER A 40 1.35 6.32 -1.00
C SER A 40 0.32 5.31 -1.46
N PHE A 41 0.12 4.28 -0.65
CA PHE A 41 -0.87 3.25 -0.94
C PHE A 41 -2.22 3.64 -0.33
N THR A 42 -3.26 3.64 -1.15
CA THR A 42 -4.65 3.88 -0.75
C THR A 42 -5.41 2.58 -0.53
N ASN A 43 -4.74 1.45 -0.73
CA ASN A 43 -5.28 0.11 -0.51
C ASN A 43 -4.52 -0.58 0.62
N ALA A 44 -5.22 -1.42 1.38
CA ALA A 44 -4.61 -2.40 2.26
C ALA A 44 -3.83 -3.40 1.39
N LEU A 45 -2.51 -3.37 1.52
CA LEU A 45 -1.59 -4.19 0.75
C LEU A 45 -1.63 -5.62 1.26
N SER A 46 -1.74 -6.57 0.34
CA SER A 46 -1.64 -8.01 0.63
C SER A 46 -0.29 -8.61 0.23
N ILE A 47 0.71 -7.76 -0.03
CA ILE A 47 2.02 -8.16 -0.53
C ILE A 47 3.15 -7.70 0.39
N THR A 48 4.21 -8.49 0.44
CA THR A 48 5.44 -8.16 1.15
C THR A 48 6.28 -7.14 0.35
N PRO A 49 7.23 -6.44 1.01
CA PRO A 49 8.16 -5.58 0.28
C PRO A 49 8.91 -6.30 -0.86
N ALA A 50 9.35 -7.54 -0.64
CA ALA A 50 10.01 -8.34 -1.66
C ALA A 50 9.09 -8.62 -2.87
N GLN A 51 7.83 -8.96 -2.62
CA GLN A 51 6.82 -9.15 -3.67
C GLN A 51 6.52 -7.84 -4.42
N PHE A 52 6.50 -6.70 -3.73
CA PHE A 52 6.34 -5.39 -4.36
C PHE A 52 7.48 -5.11 -5.34
N LYS A 53 8.73 -5.33 -4.92
CA LYS A 53 9.91 -5.17 -5.80
C LYS A 53 9.85 -6.12 -7.00
N ALA A 54 9.26 -7.31 -6.83
CA ALA A 54 9.06 -8.27 -7.91
C ALA A 54 7.92 -7.91 -8.89
N LEU A 55 7.09 -6.88 -8.62
CA LEU A 55 6.05 -6.43 -9.55
C LEU A 55 6.63 -5.92 -10.88
N ASN A 56 7.84 -5.36 -10.84
CA ASN A 56 8.57 -4.92 -12.02
C ASN A 56 10.07 -4.89 -11.75
N SER A 57 10.87 -5.51 -12.61
CA SER A 57 12.33 -5.58 -12.48
C SER A 57 13.04 -4.22 -12.51
N ALA A 58 12.37 -3.18 -13.03
CA ALA A 58 12.88 -1.81 -13.00
C ALA A 58 12.76 -1.14 -11.62
N ILE A 59 12.13 -1.76 -10.62
CA ILE A 59 12.11 -1.27 -9.24
C ILE A 59 13.43 -1.66 -8.57
N GLU A 60 14.31 -0.69 -8.36
CA GLU A 60 15.61 -0.93 -7.73
C GLU A 60 15.49 -1.06 -6.22
N ASP A 61 14.75 -0.15 -5.59
CA ASP A 61 14.58 -0.13 -4.13
C ASP A 61 13.33 0.66 -3.72
N VAL A 62 12.90 0.47 -2.47
CA VAL A 62 11.84 1.26 -1.86
C VAL A 62 12.27 1.72 -0.49
N TYR A 63 12.07 3.01 -0.22
CA TYR A 63 12.45 3.65 1.02
C TYR A 63 11.23 4.13 1.81
N LEU A 64 11.31 4.00 3.13
CA LEU A 64 10.36 4.60 4.08
C LEU A 64 11.16 5.31 5.17
N TYR A 65 10.92 6.60 5.36
CA TYR A 65 11.56 7.30 6.48
C TYR A 65 10.98 6.81 7.82
N SER A 66 11.87 6.37 8.72
CA SER A 66 11.52 6.02 10.10
C SER A 66 12.00 7.11 11.05
N ALA A 67 11.06 7.87 11.60
CA ALA A 67 11.36 8.88 12.62
C ALA A 67 11.81 8.28 13.97
N VAL A 68 11.76 6.95 14.14
CA VAL A 68 12.29 6.25 15.31
C VAL A 68 13.75 5.87 15.07
N ALA A 69 14.08 5.42 13.85
CA ALA A 69 15.47 5.09 13.47
C ALA A 69 16.29 6.34 13.10
N GLY A 70 15.64 7.46 12.76
CA GLY A 70 16.30 8.66 12.26
C GLY A 70 16.86 8.51 10.84
N SER A 71 16.43 7.47 10.12
CA SER A 71 16.96 7.09 8.81
C SER A 71 15.87 6.51 7.90
N PHE A 72 16.21 6.31 6.63
CA PHE A 72 15.37 5.58 5.69
C PHE A 72 15.53 4.07 5.90
N LEU A 73 14.41 3.37 6.00
CA LEU A 73 14.33 1.93 5.89
C LEU A 73 14.29 1.56 4.40
N SER A 74 15.01 0.53 3.99
CA SER A 74 15.16 0.06 2.60
C SER A 74 14.76 -1.41 2.47
N ILE A 75 14.17 -1.78 1.33
CA ILE A 75 13.93 -3.20 1.00
C ILE A 75 15.25 -3.93 0.78
N SER A 76 16.16 -3.30 0.03
CA SER A 76 17.43 -3.93 -0.37
C SER A 76 18.39 -4.12 0.81
N GLU A 77 18.30 -3.27 1.83
CA GLU A 77 19.02 -3.43 3.11
C GLU A 77 18.28 -4.34 4.11
N GLY A 78 17.07 -4.81 3.79
CA GLY A 78 16.25 -5.66 4.65
C GLY A 78 15.64 -4.96 5.87
N THR A 79 15.80 -3.64 5.99
CA THR A 79 15.28 -2.86 7.12
C THR A 79 13.80 -2.48 6.94
N LEU A 80 13.29 -2.44 5.70
CA LEU A 80 11.87 -2.30 5.39
C LEU A 80 11.20 -3.68 5.26
N THR A 81 10.61 -4.16 6.35
CA THR A 81 10.04 -5.51 6.44
C THR A 81 8.53 -5.59 6.18
N SER A 82 7.82 -4.45 6.19
CA SER A 82 6.38 -4.39 5.95
C SER A 82 5.99 -3.16 5.13
N LEU A 83 4.92 -3.31 4.35
CA LEU A 83 4.25 -2.21 3.67
C LEU A 83 2.86 -2.02 4.26
N ALA A 84 2.47 -0.78 4.42
CA ALA A 84 1.18 -0.36 4.95
C ALA A 84 0.58 0.79 4.14
N ALA A 85 -0.75 0.81 4.10
CA ALA A 85 -1.54 1.88 3.52
C ALA A 85 -1.37 3.21 4.28
N GLY A 86 -1.53 4.32 3.58
CA GLY A 86 -1.48 5.68 4.15
C GLY A 86 -0.09 6.17 4.57
N LYS A 87 0.95 5.34 4.43
CA LYS A 87 2.36 5.75 4.57
C LYS A 87 2.91 6.18 3.21
N GLY A 88 3.80 7.17 3.23
CA GLY A 88 4.53 7.63 2.06
C GLY A 88 5.86 6.91 1.90
N TYR A 89 6.08 6.37 0.72
CA TYR A 89 7.29 5.67 0.32
C TYR A 89 7.97 6.40 -0.83
N ILE A 90 9.26 6.15 -0.99
CA ILE A 90 10.01 6.58 -2.16
C ILE A 90 10.40 5.32 -2.92
N VAL A 91 9.88 5.18 -4.14
CA VAL A 91 10.24 4.07 -5.03
C VAL A 91 11.33 4.56 -5.97
N LYS A 92 12.47 3.86 -5.95
CA LYS A 92 13.58 4.09 -6.88
C LYS A 92 13.45 3.16 -8.07
N SER A 93 13.52 3.71 -9.28
CA SER A 93 13.46 2.96 -10.51
C SER A 93 14.64 3.22 -11.44
N SER A 94 15.13 2.14 -12.07
CA SER A 94 16.14 2.13 -13.12
C SER A 94 15.58 2.35 -14.53
N ALA A 95 14.25 2.46 -14.68
CA ALA A 95 13.63 2.60 -15.99
C ALA A 95 14.10 3.89 -16.70
N SER A 96 14.27 3.81 -18.02
CA SER A 96 14.60 4.97 -18.87
C SER A 96 13.38 5.82 -19.22
N SER A 97 12.17 5.32 -18.96
CA SER A 97 10.90 5.99 -19.21
C SER A 97 9.88 5.65 -18.12
N ASN A 98 8.75 6.37 -18.12
CA ASN A 98 7.69 6.12 -17.15
C ASN A 98 7.00 4.78 -17.43
N PHE A 99 6.63 4.05 -16.36
CA PHE A 99 5.84 2.83 -16.46
C PHE A 99 4.82 2.75 -15.33
N ALA A 100 3.74 2.02 -15.55
CA ALA A 100 2.72 1.79 -14.53
C ALA A 100 2.91 0.42 -13.87
N ILE A 101 2.72 0.37 -12.55
CA ILE A 101 2.60 -0.87 -11.80
C ILE A 101 1.18 -1.01 -11.25
N SER A 102 0.71 -2.25 -11.16
CA SER A 102 -0.57 -2.60 -10.56
C SER A 102 -0.30 -3.20 -9.19
N VAL A 103 -0.66 -2.47 -8.13
CA VAL A 103 -0.42 -2.89 -6.75
C VAL A 103 -1.67 -3.58 -6.20
N PRO A 104 -1.63 -4.90 -5.94
CA PRO A 104 -2.76 -5.65 -5.42
C PRO A 104 -3.12 -5.20 -4.00
N GLY A 105 -4.41 -5.11 -3.73
CA GLY A 105 -4.94 -4.75 -2.43
C GLY A 105 -6.43 -4.44 -2.44
N ASN A 106 -6.98 -4.25 -1.25
CA ASN A 106 -8.38 -3.85 -1.06
C ASN A 106 -8.44 -2.36 -0.69
N VAL A 107 -9.38 -1.62 -1.27
CA VAL A 107 -9.58 -0.21 -0.93
C VAL A 107 -9.89 -0.07 0.56
N ILE A 108 -9.20 0.84 1.25
CA ILE A 108 -9.52 1.16 2.65
C ILE A 108 -10.48 2.35 2.70
N SER A 109 -11.51 2.25 3.54
CA SER A 109 -12.53 3.30 3.70
C SER A 109 -12.06 4.47 4.55
N SER A 110 -11.08 4.25 5.43
CA SER A 110 -10.46 5.31 6.22
C SER A 110 -9.03 4.95 6.62
N ILE A 111 -8.23 5.97 6.84
CA ILE A 111 -6.91 5.85 7.47
C ILE A 111 -7.01 6.53 8.83
N GLY A 112 -6.42 5.90 9.85
CA GLY A 112 -6.37 6.43 11.21
C GLY A 112 -5.75 7.83 11.31
N ASN A 113 -5.58 8.31 12.53
CA ASN A 113 -4.99 9.64 12.73
C ASN A 113 -3.52 9.66 12.34
N ILE A 114 -3.12 10.75 11.69
CA ILE A 114 -1.75 10.98 11.27
C ILE A 114 -1.10 11.78 12.38
N THR A 115 -0.21 11.13 13.11
CA THR A 115 0.53 11.80 14.19
C THR A 115 1.78 12.41 13.58
N LEU A 116 1.80 13.74 13.49
CA LEU A 116 3.00 14.49 13.13
C LEU A 116 3.80 14.80 14.39
N LYS A 117 5.13 14.65 14.33
CA LYS A 117 6.01 15.08 15.42
C LYS A 117 6.19 16.60 15.35
N THR A 118 6.46 17.24 16.48
CA THR A 118 6.89 18.64 16.49
C THR A 118 8.21 18.78 15.72
N GLY A 119 8.29 19.71 14.78
CA GLY A 119 9.46 19.91 13.92
C GLY A 119 9.33 19.28 12.54
N PHE A 120 10.44 18.80 11.98
CA PHE A 120 10.50 18.32 10.59
C PHE A 120 9.98 16.88 10.46
N ASN A 121 9.00 16.69 9.59
CA ASN A 121 8.41 15.39 9.30
C ASN A 121 8.72 15.01 7.84
N LEU A 122 9.71 14.14 7.62
CA LEU A 122 9.95 13.50 6.32
C LEU A 122 8.99 12.33 6.07
N VAL A 123 7.71 12.50 6.43
CA VAL A 123 6.70 11.46 6.30
C VAL A 123 5.69 11.87 5.24
N GLY A 124 5.64 11.11 4.15
CA GLY A 124 4.50 11.19 3.24
C GLY A 124 3.30 10.47 3.85
N PHE A 125 2.11 10.94 3.53
CA PHE A 125 0.86 10.25 3.84
C PHE A 125 -0.18 10.63 2.79
N SER A 126 -1.20 9.79 2.63
CA SER A 126 -2.37 10.11 1.82
C SER A 126 -3.59 9.86 2.65
N LYS A 127 -4.42 10.86 2.88
CA LYS A 127 -5.68 10.72 3.64
C LYS A 127 -6.74 11.59 3.00
N VAL A 128 -7.94 11.02 2.85
CA VAL A 128 -9.10 11.76 2.37
C VAL A 128 -9.43 12.87 3.38
N PRO A 129 -9.51 14.14 2.95
CA PRO A 129 -9.91 15.22 3.84
C PRO A 129 -11.28 14.95 4.44
N ALA A 130 -11.49 15.33 5.69
CA ALA A 130 -12.82 15.28 6.29
C ALA A 130 -13.76 16.22 5.54
N SER A 131 -14.96 15.74 5.20
CA SER A 131 -15.99 16.58 4.61
C SER A 131 -16.61 17.46 5.70
N MET A 132 -16.19 18.72 5.76
CA MET A 132 -16.73 19.70 6.70
C MET A 132 -16.76 21.08 6.06
N THR A 133 -17.69 21.92 6.51
CA THR A 133 -17.76 23.32 6.10
C THR A 133 -16.66 24.14 6.78
N PHE A 134 -16.31 25.29 6.20
CA PHE A 134 -15.34 26.21 6.82
C PHE A 134 -15.78 26.65 8.23
N LYS A 135 -17.08 26.87 8.46
CA LYS A 135 -17.62 27.21 9.78
C LYS A 135 -17.31 26.11 10.80
N GLN A 136 -17.60 24.85 10.47
CA GLN A 136 -17.32 23.71 11.35
C GLN A 136 -15.82 23.55 11.62
N LEU A 137 -14.96 23.83 10.62
CA LEU A 137 -13.50 23.82 10.80
C LEU A 137 -13.07 24.86 11.85
N MET A 138 -13.57 26.09 11.74
CA MET A 138 -13.22 27.19 12.67
C MET A 138 -13.75 26.93 14.09
N GLU A 139 -14.94 26.33 14.21
CA GLU A 139 -15.53 25.95 15.51
C GLU A 139 -14.77 24.79 16.17
N ALA A 140 -14.28 23.83 15.39
CA ALA A 140 -13.57 22.66 15.91
C ALA A 140 -12.12 22.94 16.32
N TYR A 141 -11.45 23.90 15.68
CA TYR A 141 -10.02 24.16 15.88
C TYR A 141 -9.74 25.62 16.28
N SER A 142 -9.87 25.92 17.57
CA SER A 142 -9.63 27.26 18.17
C SER A 142 -8.18 27.76 18.04
N MET A 143 -7.25 26.89 17.64
CA MET A 143 -5.87 27.24 17.29
C MET A 143 -5.78 28.03 15.97
N ILE A 144 -6.75 27.85 15.05
CA ILE A 144 -6.79 28.56 13.77
C ILE A 144 -7.26 29.99 14.02
N LYS A 145 -6.37 30.97 13.84
CA LYS A 145 -6.65 32.40 14.00
C LYS A 145 -6.23 33.13 12.73
N GLY A 146 -6.92 34.23 12.42
CA GLY A 146 -6.50 35.13 11.35
C GLY A 146 -5.13 35.76 11.66
N ILE A 147 -4.40 36.12 10.61
CA ILE A 147 -3.17 36.92 10.69
C ILE A 147 -3.56 38.38 10.94
#